data_AF-A0A2W4MKS5-F1
#
_entry.id   AF-A0A2W4MKS5-F1
#
_cell.length_a   1.000
_cell.length_b   1.000
_cell.length_c   1.000
_cell.angle_alpha   90.00
_cell.angle_beta   90.00
_cell.angle_gamma   90.00
#
_symmetry.space_group_name_H-M   'P 1'
#
loop_
_entity.id
_entity.type
_entity.pdbx_description
1 polymer ?
#
loop_
_entity_poly.entity_id
_entity_poly.type
_entity_poly.pdbx_seq_one_letter_code
_entity_poly.pdbx_strand_id
1 'polypeptide(L)' 'SHKRNNRRWLPNIQRIRIKHGSNTRRARVCTSCIRAGKVVKA' A
#
# COMPACT_ATOMS: atom_id res chain seq x y z
N SER A 1 32.48 11.14 13.73
CA SER A 1 31.20 11.88 13.88
C SER A 1 30.03 10.91 13.73
N HIS A 2 29.42 10.48 14.83
CA HIS A 2 28.27 9.57 14.82
C HIS A 2 26.95 10.35 14.78
N LYS A 3 26.85 11.35 13.91
CA LYS A 3 25.63 12.16 13.79
C LYS A 3 24.61 11.36 12.98
N ARG A 4 23.64 10.76 13.68
CA ARG A 4 22.53 10.05 13.06
C ARG A 4 21.38 11.02 12.84
N ASN A 5 20.91 11.11 11.59
CA ASN A 5 19.69 11.83 11.26
C ASN A 5 18.50 10.87 11.33
N ASN A 6 17.37 11.37 11.83
CA ASN A 6 16.13 10.59 11.86
C ASN A 6 15.59 10.44 10.44
N ARG A 7 15.64 9.21 9.91
CA ARG A 7 15.01 8.83 8.65
C ARG A 7 13.83 7.91 8.91
N ARG A 8 12.74 8.12 8.16
CA ARG A 8 11.60 7.20 8.12
C ARG A 8 11.67 6.33 6.87
N TRP A 9 11.40 5.04 7.04
CA TRP A 9 11.19 4.11 5.94
C TRP A 9 9.69 3.94 5.72
N LEU A 10 9.18 4.53 4.64
CA LEU A 10 7.77 4.40 4.29
C LEU A 10 7.56 3.08 3.53
N PRO A 11 6.42 2.38 3.77
CA PRO A 11 6.08 1.22 2.98
C PRO A 11 5.82 1.62 1.52
N ASN A 12 6.00 0.67 0.60
CA ASN A 12 5.64 0.89 -0.79
C ASN A 12 4.11 0.87 -0.92
N ILE A 13 3.51 2.05 -0.98
CA ILE A 13 2.07 2.26 -1.08
C ILE A 13 1.74 2.58 -2.54
N GLN A 14 0.83 1.81 -3.13
CA GLN A 14 0.37 2.00 -4.50
C GLN A 14 -1.08 2.49 -4.52
N ARG A 15 -1.41 3.38 -5.47
CA ARG A 15 -2.80 3.78 -5.77
C ARG A 15 -3.35 2.84 -6.84
N ILE A 16 -4.27 1.96 -6.46
CA ILE A 16 -4.86 0.97 -7.37
C ILE A 16 -6.39 0.97 -7.27
N ARG A 17 -7.07 0.47 -8.32
CA ARG A 17 -8.49 0.13 -8.25
C ARG A 17 -8.65 -1.19 -7.53
N ILE A 18 -9.55 -1.22 -6.57
CA ILE A 18 -9.85 -2.39 -5.73
C ILE A 18 -11.34 -2.65 -5.74
N LYS A 19 -11.71 -3.93 -5.69
CA LYS A 19 -13.09 -4.33 -5.45
C LYS A 19 -13.38 -4.16 -3.96
N HIS A 20 -14.40 -3.37 -3.64
CA HIS A 20 -14.86 -3.13 -2.28
C HIS A 20 -16.35 -3.47 -2.22
N GLY A 21 -16.65 -4.74 -1.90
CA GLY A 21 -17.99 -5.28 -1.99
C GLY A 21 -18.50 -5.30 -3.44
N SER A 22 -19.63 -4.64 -3.68
CA SER A 22 -20.26 -4.50 -5.01
C SER A 22 -19.61 -3.43 -5.88
N ASN A 23 -18.89 -2.47 -5.29
CA ASN A 23 -18.36 -1.31 -6.00
C ASN A 23 -16.83 -1.38 -6.16
N THR A 24 -16.31 -0.74 -7.20
CA THR A 24 -14.86 -0.59 -7.40
C THR A 24 -14.44 0.82 -7.00
N ARG A 25 -13.36 0.94 -6.22
CA ARG A 25 -12.83 2.24 -5.78
C ARG A 25 -11.33 2.32 -5.94
N ARG A 26 -10.81 3.53 -6.12
CA ARG A 26 -9.36 3.79 -6.06
C ARG A 26 -8.94 3.95 -4.60
N ALA A 27 -8.03 3.11 -4.14
CA ALA A 27 -7.51 3.14 -2.76
C ALA A 27 -5.98 3.09 -2.73
N ARG A 28 -5.40 3.56 -1.62
CA ARG A 28 -3.97 3.40 -1.32
C ARG A 28 -3.77 2.06 -0.63
N VAL A 29 -3.02 1.17 -1.26
CA VAL A 29 -2.80 -0.20 -0.79
C VAL A 29 -1.31 -0.50 -0.74
N CYS A 30 -0.88 -1.18 0.32
CA CYS A 30 0.51 -1.58 0.47
C CYS A 30 0.87 -2.73 -0.49
N THR A 31 2.08 -2.76 -1.05
CA THR A 31 2.47 -3.84 -1.98
C THR A 31 2.45 -5.22 -1.33
N SER A 32 2.76 -5.33 -0.04
CA SER A 32 2.62 -6.60 0.69
C SER A 32 1.17 -7.06 0.81
N CYS A 33 0.22 -6.12 0.94
CA CYS A 33 -1.22 -6.39 0.96
C CYS A 33 -1.68 -6.95 -0.40
N ILE A 34 -1.17 -6.37 -1.50
CA ILE A 34 -1.43 -6.84 -2.87
C ILE A 34 -0.87 -8.25 -3.06
N ARG A 35 0.38 -8.47 -2.65
CA ARG A 35 1.06 -9.77 -2.78
C ARG A 35 0.39 -10.87 -1.95
N ALA A 36 -0.12 -10.53 -0.78
CA ALA A 36 -0.81 -11.46 0.11
C ALA A 36 -2.27 -11.75 -0.32
N GLY A 37 -2.77 -11.16 -1.41
CA GLY A 37 -4.15 -11.38 -1.86
C GLY A 37 -5.22 -10.79 -0.92
N LYS A 38 -4.83 -9.98 0.07
CA LYS A 38 -5.76 -9.35 1.03
C LYS A 38 -6.70 -8.34 0.37
N VAL A 39 -6.37 -7.91 -0.84
CA VAL A 39 -7.14 -6.95 -1.61
C VAL A 39 -7.31 -7.47 -3.03
N VAL A 40 -8.56 -7.59 -3.47
CA VAL A 40 -8.90 -8.00 -4.83
C VAL A 40 -8.77 -6.79 -5.74
N LYS A 41 -7.85 -6.86 -6.71
CA LYS A 41 -7.78 -5.87 -7.80
C LYS A 41 -9.06 -5.97 -8.62
N ALA A 42 -9.62 -4.80 -8.94
CA ALA A 42 -10.75 -4.67 -9.85
C ALA A 42 -10.27 -4.21 -11.22
#